data_AF-A0A660UN39-F1
#
_entry.id   AF-A0A660UN39-F1
#
_cell.length_a   1.000
_cell.length_b   1.000
_cell.length_c   1.000
_cell.angle_alpha   90.00
_cell.angle_beta   90.00
_cell.angle_gamma   90.00
#
_symmetry.space_group_name_H-M   'P 1'
#
loop_
_entity.id
_entity.type
_entity.pdbx_description
1 polymer ?
#
loop_
_entity_poly.entity_id
_entity_poly.type
_entity_poly.pdbx_seq_one_letter_code
_entity_poly.pdbx_strand_id
1 'polypeptide(L)' 'PKKARQIHDMQTFREVINLFMGHRRKMVKACVKFTEGRLEKVRHWTDVFEEAVVDPHKRPEELTPKQFVNIANLCYEQIR' A
#
# COMPACT_ATOMS: atom_id res chain seq x y z
N PRO A 1 16.61 -13.46 6.37
CA PRO A 1 16.40 -12.18 5.66
C PRO A 1 15.63 -11.15 6.53
N LYS A 2 16.29 -10.07 6.98
CA LYS A 2 15.73 -9.09 7.94
C LYS A 2 14.52 -8.29 7.42
N LYS A 3 14.42 -8.04 6.11
CA LYS A 3 13.33 -7.24 5.49
C LYS A 3 11.98 -7.97 5.50
N ALA A 4 11.95 -9.27 5.19
CA ALA A 4 10.70 -10.04 5.20
C ALA A 4 10.06 -10.13 6.60
N ARG A 5 10.87 -10.05 7.66
CA ARG A 5 10.38 -10.02 9.05
C ARG A 5 9.66 -8.71 9.41
N GLN A 6 9.76 -7.68 8.58
CA GLN A 6 9.08 -6.40 8.80
C GLN A 6 7.68 -6.37 8.20
N ILE A 7 7.30 -7.38 7.43
CA ILE A 7 5.97 -7.48 6.81
C ILE A 7 5.07 -8.24 7.78
N HIS A 8 3.99 -7.60 8.24
CA HIS A 8 3.05 -8.20 9.21
C HIS A 8 2.24 -9.33 8.58
N ASP A 9 1.75 -9.13 7.36
CA ASP A 9 1.00 -10.12 6.60
C ASP A 9 1.43 -10.12 5.12
N MET A 10 1.94 -11.26 4.67
CA MET A 10 2.39 -11.43 3.28
C MET A 10 1.23 -11.38 2.28
N GLN A 11 0.02 -11.77 2.68
CA GLN A 11 -1.13 -11.71 1.79
C GLN A 11 -1.49 -10.24 1.51
N THR A 12 -1.55 -9.41 2.54
CA THR A 12 -1.86 -7.97 2.42
C THR A 12 -0.77 -7.25 1.64
N PHE A 13 0.49 -7.59 1.89
CA PHE A 13 1.60 -7.05 1.11
C PHE A 13 1.47 -7.37 -0.39
N ARG A 14 1.12 -8.62 -0.75
CA ARG A 14 0.90 -9.00 -2.15
C ARG A 14 -0.25 -8.21 -2.78
N GLU A 15 -1.36 -8.04 -2.08
CA GLU A 15 -2.50 -7.25 -2.57
C GLU A 15 -2.13 -5.79 -2.80
N VAL A 16 -1.39 -5.17 -1.87
CA VAL A 16 -0.86 -3.81 -2.02
C VAL A 16 0.04 -3.69 -3.24
N ILE A 17 0.99 -4.62 -3.43
CA ILE A 17 1.84 -4.63 -4.62
C ILE A 17 1.00 -4.77 -5.89
N ASN A 18 0.02 -5.68 -5.93
CA ASN A 18 -0.85 -5.87 -7.08
C ASN A 18 -1.66 -4.60 -7.42
N LEU A 19 -2.24 -3.95 -6.42
CA LEU A 19 -3.01 -2.71 -6.60
C LEU A 19 -2.15 -1.62 -7.23
N PHE A 20 -1.00 -1.34 -6.63
CA PHE A 20 -0.17 -0.20 -7.01
C PHE A 20 0.67 -0.49 -8.27
N MET A 21 1.27 -1.67 -8.39
CA MET A 21 2.06 -2.03 -9.57
C MET A 21 1.19 -2.40 -10.77
N GLY A 22 -0.05 -2.86 -10.56
CA GLY A 22 -1.06 -3.01 -11.61
C GLY A 22 -1.48 -1.66 -12.22
N HIS A 23 -1.31 -0.58 -11.47
CA HIS A 23 -1.62 0.79 -11.90
C HIS A 23 -0.39 1.72 -11.87
N ARG A 24 0.81 1.18 -12.10
CA ARG A 24 2.10 1.86 -11.85
C ARG A 24 2.31 3.25 -12.46
N ARG A 25 1.58 3.58 -13.54
CA ARG A 25 1.66 4.88 -14.25
C ARG A 25 0.61 5.90 -13.76
N LYS A 26 -0.29 5.53 -12.87
CA LYS A 26 -1.25 6.43 -12.21
C LYS A 26 -0.63 7.04 -10.96
N MET A 27 -1.25 8.07 -10.41
CA MET A 27 -0.91 8.56 -9.07
C MET A 27 -1.33 7.53 -8.01
N VAL A 28 -0.59 7.42 -6.92
CA VAL A 28 -0.88 6.54 -5.78
C VAL A 28 -2.31 6.76 -5.26
N LYS A 29 -2.73 8.01 -5.09
CA LYS A 29 -4.12 8.35 -4.69
C LYS A 29 -5.20 7.93 -5.70
N ALA A 30 -4.85 7.76 -6.97
CA ALA A 30 -5.80 7.30 -7.97
C ALA A 30 -5.91 5.76 -7.97
N CYS A 31 -4.87 5.06 -7.53
CA CYS A 31 -4.85 3.60 -7.45
C CYS A 31 -5.89 3.08 -6.45
N VAL A 32 -6.13 3.79 -5.34
CA VAL A 32 -7.08 3.35 -4.30
C VAL A 32 -8.53 3.25 -4.77
N LYS A 33 -8.87 3.84 -5.92
CA LYS A 33 -10.20 3.68 -6.55
C LYS A 33 -10.41 2.29 -7.16
N PHE A 34 -9.34 1.51 -7.28
CA PHE A 34 -9.33 0.15 -7.82
C PHE A 34 -9.04 -0.88 -6.72
N THR A 35 -9.24 -0.53 -5.45
CA THR A 35 -9.16 -1.50 -4.35
C THR A 35 -10.25 -2.53 -4.53
N GLU A 36 -9.88 -3.79 -4.43
CA GLU A 36 -10.80 -4.93 -4.45
C GLU A 36 -10.53 -5.84 -3.24
N GLY A 37 -11.54 -6.60 -2.84
CA GLY A 37 -11.40 -7.63 -1.81
C GLY A 37 -11.06 -7.06 -0.43
N ARG A 38 -9.98 -7.53 0.20
CA ARG A 38 -9.63 -7.13 1.58
C ARG A 38 -9.26 -5.64 1.68
N LEU A 39 -8.67 -5.06 0.62
CA LEU A 39 -8.26 -3.66 0.60
C LEU A 39 -9.45 -2.67 0.55
N GLU A 40 -10.66 -3.12 0.19
CA GLU A 40 -11.88 -2.28 0.26
C GLU A 40 -12.25 -1.91 1.70
N LYS A 41 -11.79 -2.70 2.68
CA LYS A 41 -12.02 -2.42 4.11
C LYS A 41 -11.14 -1.28 4.63
N VAL A 42 -10.04 -0.96 3.93
CA VAL A 42 -9.13 0.12 4.29
C VAL A 42 -9.86 1.44 4.10
N ARG A 43 -9.97 2.21 5.19
CA ARG A 43 -10.58 3.54 5.18
C ARG A 43 -9.49 4.59 5.26
N HIS A 44 -9.85 5.83 4.89
CA HIS A 44 -8.96 6.99 5.04
C HIS A 44 -7.56 6.76 4.44
N TRP A 45 -7.50 6.38 3.17
CA TRP A 45 -6.23 6.14 2.46
C TRP A 45 -5.23 7.31 2.54
N THR A 46 -5.71 8.54 2.72
CA THR A 46 -4.85 9.71 2.95
C THR A 46 -3.97 9.52 4.18
N ASP A 47 -4.54 9.04 5.29
CA ASP A 47 -3.85 8.84 6.56
C ASP A 47 -2.81 7.71 6.42
N VAL A 48 -3.16 6.65 5.69
CA VAL A 48 -2.23 5.56 5.33
C VAL A 48 -1.02 6.10 4.56
N PHE A 49 -1.22 7.03 3.63
CA PHE A 49 -0.11 7.63 2.88
C PHE A 49 0.73 8.56 3.73
N GLU A 50 0.10 9.36 4.58
CA GLU A 50 0.80 10.26 5.51
C GLU A 50 1.70 9.46 6.47
N GLU A 51 1.15 8.45 7.13
CA GLU A 51 1.89 7.59 8.07
C GLU A 51 2.98 6.76 7.36
N ALA A 52 2.75 6.33 6.11
CA ALA A 52 3.75 5.65 5.31
C ALA A 52 4.83 6.58 4.74
N VAL A 53 4.72 7.90 4.94
CA VAL A 53 5.59 8.93 4.37
C VAL A 53 5.61 8.82 2.83
N VAL A 54 4.41 8.77 2.26
CA VAL A 54 4.17 8.62 0.82
C VAL A 54 3.43 9.85 0.30
N ASP A 55 3.99 10.48 -0.73
CA ASP A 55 3.30 11.54 -1.45
C ASP A 55 2.19 10.92 -2.35
N PRO A 56 0.91 11.23 -2.11
CA PRO A 56 -0.21 10.68 -2.88
C PRO A 56 -0.21 11.08 -4.36
N HIS A 57 0.55 12.11 -4.74
CA HIS A 57 0.68 12.61 -6.11
C HIS A 57 1.78 11.92 -6.92
N LYS A 58 2.66 11.15 -6.27
CA LYS A 58 3.67 10.31 -6.96
C LYS A 58 3.04 9.10 -7.62
N ARG A 59 3.79 8.48 -8.52
CA ARG A 59 3.46 7.19 -9.11
C ARG A 59 3.97 6.05 -8.26
N PRO A 60 3.29 4.89 -8.27
CA PRO A 60 3.78 3.70 -7.58
C PRO A 60 5.19 3.27 -7.93
N GLU A 61 5.60 3.42 -9.19
CA GLU A 61 6.96 3.04 -9.65
C GLU A 61 8.06 3.93 -9.05
N GLU A 62 7.70 5.07 -8.45
CA GLU A 62 8.62 5.98 -7.76
C GLU A 62 8.73 5.68 -6.26
N LEU A 63 7.92 4.75 -5.73
CA LEU A 63 7.95 4.35 -4.32
C LEU A 63 9.14 3.44 -4.04
N THR A 64 9.72 3.62 -2.85
CA THR A 64 10.73 2.72 -2.34
C THR A 64 10.09 1.41 -1.84
N PRO A 65 10.83 0.29 -1.83
CA PRO A 65 10.34 -0.96 -1.23
C PRO A 65 9.89 -0.80 0.23
N LYS A 66 10.52 0.10 1.00
CA LYS A 66 10.15 0.37 2.40
C LYS A 66 8.76 1.01 2.51
N GLN A 67 8.43 1.93 1.59
CA GLN A 67 7.10 2.56 1.56
C GLN A 67 6.00 1.54 1.27
N PHE A 68 6.23 0.58 0.36
CA PHE A 68 5.29 -0.52 0.14
C PHE A 68 5.07 -1.38 1.38
N VAL A 69 6.14 -1.69 2.12
CA VAL A 69 6.04 -2.45 3.38
C VAL A 69 5.23 -1.67 4.41
N ASN A 70 5.50 -0.37 4.57
CA ASN A 70 4.77 0.48 5.50
C ASN A 70 3.27 0.54 5.17
N ILE A 71 2.91 0.80 3.90
CA ILE A 71 1.52 0.81 3.45
C ILE A 71 0.85 -0.54 3.77
N ALA A 72 1.49 -1.65 3.42
CA ALA A 72 0.92 -2.98 3.65
C ALA A 72 0.68 -3.28 5.13
N ASN A 73 1.61 -2.89 6.00
CA ASN A 73 1.43 -3.06 7.44
C ASN A 73 0.27 -2.22 7.96
N LEU A 74 0.16 -0.94 7.56
CA LEU A 74 -0.95 -0.07 7.96
C LEU A 74 -2.30 -0.59 7.45
N CYS A 75 -2.36 -1.07 6.20
CA CYS A 75 -3.56 -1.72 5.68
C CYS A 75 -3.93 -2.96 6.49
N TYR A 76 -2.95 -3.79 6.84
CA TYR A 76 -3.19 -4.99 7.65
C TYR A 76 -3.75 -4.65 9.03
N GLU A 77 -3.23 -3.61 9.70
CA GLU A 77 -3.73 -3.16 11.00
C GLU A 77 -5.20 -2.71 10.95
N GLN A 78 -5.69 -2.22 9.82
CA GLN A 78 -7.10 -1.84 9.63
C GLN A 78 -8.01 -3.02 9.20
N ILE A 79 -7.46 -4.03 8.54
CA ILE A 79 -8.22 -5.16 7.98
C ILE A 79 -8.48 -6.26 9.01
N ARG A 80 -7.56 -6.44 9.97
CA ARG A 80 -7.56 -7.54 10.94
C ARG A 80 -8.75 -7.53 11.91
#